data_AF-A0A945SDS0-F1
#
_entry.id   AF-A0A945SDS0-F1
#
_cell.length_a   1.000
_cell.length_b   1.000
_cell.length_c   1.000
_cell.angle_alpha   90.00
_cell.angle_beta   90.00
_cell.angle_gamma   90.00
#
_symmetry.space_group_name_H-M   'P 1'
#
loop_
_entity.id
_entity.type
_entity.pdbx_description
1 polymer ?
#
loop_
_entity_poly.entity_id
_entity_poly.type
_entity_poly.pdbx_seq_one_letter_code
_entity_poly.pdbx_strand_id
1 'polypeptide(L)'
;MNFFLTDIPERTKKPRENGLTMMMDKGLSINDTKNFIDMCGPHADIVKLGFGTSAISPHIETKIKLYQEAGLMVYLGGTLFEAFVIRGMYEDYKKLLRKWNLNMCEVSDGSIEMNHIEKCNYIKDLSKEFRVVSEVGS
;
A
#
# COMPACT_ATOMS: atom_id res chain seq x y z
N MET A 1 23.19 11.89 -4.43
CA MET A 1 23.94 11.76 -5.70
C MET A 1 25.38 11.46 -5.33
N ASN A 2 26.09 10.68 -6.14
CA ASN A 2 27.51 10.34 -5.90
C ASN A 2 28.46 11.43 -6.42
N PHE A 3 27.91 12.57 -6.83
CA PHE A 3 28.59 13.74 -7.38
C PHE A 3 27.73 14.99 -7.08
N PHE A 4 28.32 16.18 -7.25
CA PHE A 4 27.66 17.47 -7.04
C PHE A 4 27.10 18.01 -8.36
N LEU A 5 25.87 18.52 -8.35
CA LEU A 5 25.24 19.27 -9.43
C LEU A 5 24.64 20.56 -8.85
N THR A 6 24.80 21.68 -9.53
CA THR A 6 24.09 22.92 -9.19
C THR A 6 22.64 22.85 -9.67
N ASP A 7 21.78 23.72 -9.11
CA ASP A 7 20.42 23.95 -9.60
C ASP A 7 19.47 22.74 -9.56
N ILE A 8 19.73 21.78 -8.66
CA ILE A 8 18.83 20.64 -8.40
C ILE A 8 17.74 21.05 -7.39
N PRO A 9 16.45 20.78 -7.66
CA PRO A 9 15.37 21.07 -6.71
C PRO A 9 15.57 20.35 -5.38
N GLU A 10 15.30 21.05 -4.28
CA GLU A 10 15.26 20.43 -2.97
C GLU A 10 14.16 19.35 -2.90
N ARG A 11 14.48 18.24 -2.24
CA ARG A 11 13.55 17.12 -2.03
C ARG A 11 13.45 16.83 -0.54
N THR A 12 12.24 16.50 -0.11
CA THR A 12 11.98 16.06 1.27
C THR A 12 12.76 14.79 1.59
N LYS A 13 13.24 14.71 2.83
CA LYS A 13 13.92 13.53 3.38
C LYS A 13 12.91 12.63 4.09
N LYS A 14 13.25 11.35 4.26
CA LYS A 14 12.44 10.41 5.04
C LYS A 14 12.49 10.75 6.54
N PRO A 15 11.39 10.53 7.30
CA PRO A 15 10.04 10.20 6.83
C PRO A 15 9.40 11.40 6.11
N ARG A 16 8.85 11.17 4.91
CA ARG A 16 8.27 12.23 4.06
C ARG A 16 6.80 12.43 4.39
N GLU A 17 6.35 13.69 4.38
CA GLU A 17 4.93 14.06 4.46
C GLU A 17 4.39 14.65 3.14
N ASN A 18 5.29 15.10 2.26
CA ASN A 18 4.95 15.54 0.90
C ASN A 18 6.04 15.08 -0.08
N GLY A 19 5.70 15.11 -1.38
CA GLY A 19 6.57 14.58 -2.42
C GLY A 19 6.79 13.07 -2.33
N LEU A 20 5.78 12.35 -1.82
CA LEU A 20 5.78 10.90 -1.61
C LEU A 20 5.89 10.14 -2.94
N THR A 21 6.61 9.02 -2.91
CA THR A 21 6.63 8.04 -3.99
C THR A 21 5.92 6.76 -3.53
N MET A 22 4.86 6.38 -4.22
CA MET A 22 4.22 5.08 -4.08
C MET A 22 4.64 4.17 -5.24
N MET A 23 5.16 2.99 -4.92
CA MET A 23 5.49 1.94 -5.89
C MET A 23 4.43 0.86 -5.87
N MET A 24 3.91 0.48 -7.05
CA MET A 24 2.98 -0.63 -7.18
C MET A 24 3.74 -1.94 -7.48
N ASP A 25 3.78 -2.84 -6.51
CA ASP A 25 4.28 -4.19 -6.66
C ASP A 25 3.19 -5.06 -7.29
N LYS A 26 3.40 -5.45 -8.55
CA LYS A 26 2.46 -6.27 -9.33
C LYS A 26 2.79 -7.77 -9.32
N GLY A 27 3.61 -8.22 -8.38
CA GLY A 27 4.05 -9.63 -8.30
C GLY A 27 5.57 -9.81 -8.38
N LEU A 28 6.35 -8.88 -7.82
CA LEU A 28 7.79 -9.04 -7.68
C LEU A 28 8.11 -10.30 -6.86
N SER A 29 9.17 -11.01 -7.28
CA SER A 29 9.76 -12.09 -6.50
C SER A 29 10.41 -11.53 -5.23
N ILE A 30 10.80 -12.42 -4.31
CA ILE A 30 11.56 -12.02 -3.11
C ILE A 30 12.90 -11.38 -3.48
N ASN A 31 13.57 -11.86 -4.52
CA ASN A 31 14.86 -11.30 -4.94
C ASN A 31 14.67 -9.94 -5.62
N ASP A 32 13.65 -9.79 -6.46
CA ASP A 32 13.34 -8.49 -7.07
C ASP A 32 12.90 -7.46 -6.02
N THR A 33 12.20 -7.91 -4.98
CA THR A 33 11.86 -7.06 -3.82
C THR A 33 13.13 -6.54 -3.13
N LYS A 34 14.09 -7.42 -2.88
CA LYS A 34 15.38 -7.03 -2.27
C LYS A 34 16.17 -6.08 -3.17
N ASN A 35 16.24 -6.37 -4.47
CA ASN A 35 16.90 -5.52 -5.45
C ASN A 35 16.24 -4.14 -5.54
N PHE A 36 14.90 -4.08 -5.49
CA PHE A 36 14.17 -2.83 -5.44
C PHE A 36 14.46 -2.05 -4.15
N ILE A 37 14.46 -2.71 -3.00
CA ILE A 37 14.75 -2.05 -1.72
C ILE A 37 16.16 -1.46 -1.72
N ASP A 38 17.15 -2.22 -2.19
CA ASP A 38 18.54 -1.79 -2.25
C ASP A 38 18.71 -0.55 -3.14
N MET A 39 18.17 -0.60 -4.36
CA MET A 39 18.37 0.48 -5.35
C MET A 39 17.44 1.68 -5.13
N CYS A 40 16.16 1.42 -4.83
CA CYS A 40 15.09 2.42 -4.85
C CYS A 40 14.54 2.75 -3.46
N GLY A 41 14.92 2.01 -2.41
CA GLY A 41 14.46 2.20 -1.03
C GLY A 41 14.60 3.64 -0.51
N PRO A 42 15.71 4.38 -0.78
CA PRO A 42 15.82 5.79 -0.40
C PRO A 42 14.80 6.72 -1.09
N HIS A 43 14.24 6.30 -2.23
CA HIS A 43 13.39 7.11 -3.11
C HIS A 43 11.91 6.70 -3.11
N ALA A 44 11.57 5.55 -2.54
CA ALA A 44 10.20 5.07 -2.33
C ALA A 44 9.74 5.29 -0.89
N ASP A 45 8.45 5.51 -0.67
CA ASP A 45 7.88 5.70 0.68
C ASP A 45 6.78 4.68 0.99
N ILE A 46 5.99 4.33 -0.02
CA ILE A 46 4.83 3.47 0.09
C ILE A 46 4.89 2.37 -0.97
N VAL A 47 4.45 1.16 -0.62
CA VAL A 47 4.27 0.04 -1.53
C VAL A 47 2.81 -0.38 -1.55
N LYS A 48 2.19 -0.33 -2.73
CA LYS A 48 0.91 -0.98 -3.01
C LYS A 48 1.17 -2.39 -3.51
N LEU A 49 0.68 -3.40 -2.80
CA LEU A 49 0.54 -4.76 -3.35
C LEU A 49 -0.65 -4.76 -4.30
N GLY A 50 -0.39 -4.72 -5.61
CA GLY A 50 -1.37 -4.36 -6.63
C GLY A 50 -2.59 -5.27 -6.66
N PHE A 51 -3.78 -4.67 -6.83
CA PHE A 51 -5.05 -5.36 -7.02
C PHE A 51 -5.27 -6.45 -5.94
N GLY A 52 -5.40 -7.72 -6.35
CA GLY A 52 -5.45 -8.90 -5.49
C GLY A 52 -4.19 -9.77 -5.51
N THR A 53 -3.04 -9.24 -5.96
CA THR A 53 -1.80 -10.04 -6.10
C THR A 53 -1.33 -10.65 -4.77
N SER A 54 -1.61 -10.01 -3.64
CA SER A 54 -1.31 -10.54 -2.31
C SER A 54 -2.04 -11.84 -1.98
N ALA A 55 -3.19 -12.11 -2.63
CA ALA A 55 -3.95 -13.35 -2.42
C ALA A 55 -3.29 -14.56 -3.10
N ILE A 56 -2.45 -14.34 -4.12
CA ILE A 56 -1.83 -15.41 -4.92
C ILE A 56 -0.31 -15.45 -4.82
N SER A 57 0.32 -14.40 -4.27
CA SER A 57 1.77 -14.30 -4.16
C SER A 57 2.31 -15.32 -3.15
N PRO A 58 3.16 -16.27 -3.57
CA PRO A 58 3.85 -17.13 -2.62
C PRO A 58 4.70 -16.29 -1.67
N HIS A 59 4.72 -16.65 -0.39
CA HIS A 59 5.54 -15.97 0.63
C HIS A 59 5.21 -14.48 0.85
N ILE A 60 3.96 -14.07 0.65
CA ILE A 60 3.53 -12.68 0.80
C ILE A 60 3.92 -12.05 2.15
N GLU A 61 3.83 -12.82 3.25
CA GLU A 61 4.21 -12.35 4.59
C GLU A 61 5.70 -11.99 4.67
N THR A 62 6.58 -12.79 4.05
CA THR A 62 8.01 -12.48 3.94
C THR A 62 8.23 -11.21 3.13
N LYS A 63 7.51 -11.04 2.03
CA LYS A 63 7.62 -9.85 1.19
C LYS A 63 7.18 -8.57 1.92
N ILE A 64 6.06 -8.64 2.65
CA ILE A 64 5.58 -7.54 3.50
C ILE A 64 6.62 -7.17 4.55
N LYS A 65 7.20 -8.16 5.24
CA LYS A 65 8.25 -7.92 6.25
C LYS A 65 9.47 -7.22 5.65
N LEU A 66 9.96 -7.64 4.48
CA LEU A 66 11.10 -6.99 3.82
C LEU A 66 10.85 -5.50 3.56
N TYR A 67 9.67 -5.14 3.05
CA TYR A 67 9.31 -3.74 2.84
C TYR A 67 9.22 -2.97 4.17
N GLN A 68 8.62 -3.57 5.20
CA GLN A 68 8.49 -2.95 6.53
C GLN A 68 9.86 -2.74 7.21
N GLU A 69 10.76 -3.73 7.14
CA GLU A 69 12.12 -3.65 7.65
C GLU A 69 12.94 -2.58 6.92
N ALA A 70 12.64 -2.33 5.63
CA ALA A 70 13.20 -1.22 4.86
C ALA A 70 12.57 0.15 5.18
N GLY A 71 11.66 0.22 6.14
CA GLY A 71 10.97 1.45 6.54
C GLY A 71 9.96 1.96 5.51
N LEU A 72 9.42 1.09 4.65
CA LEU A 72 8.37 1.42 3.69
C LEU A 72 6.99 1.10 4.28
N MET A 73 6.03 1.99 4.06
CA MET A 73 4.62 1.67 4.34
C MET A 73 4.11 0.70 3.29
N VAL A 74 3.31 -0.28 3.69
CA VAL A 74 2.77 -1.30 2.78
C VAL A 74 1.27 -1.37 2.95
N TYR A 75 0.55 -1.49 1.84
CA TYR A 75 -0.90 -1.70 1.88
C TYR A 75 -1.36 -2.60 0.72
N LEU A 76 -2.55 -3.19 0.89
CA LEU A 76 -3.18 -4.06 -0.11
C LEU A 76 -4.01 -3.23 -1.09
N GLY A 77 -3.98 -3.57 -2.38
CA GLY A 77 -4.75 -2.85 -3.40
C GLY A 77 -6.24 -2.79 -3.08
N GLY A 78 -6.87 -1.66 -3.43
CA GLY A 78 -8.26 -1.37 -3.14
C GLY A 78 -9.23 -2.35 -3.80
N THR A 79 -8.90 -2.90 -4.97
CA THR A 79 -9.66 -3.98 -5.60
C THR A 79 -9.78 -5.22 -4.69
N LEU A 80 -8.77 -5.53 -3.87
CA LEU A 80 -8.89 -6.61 -2.89
C LEU A 80 -9.85 -6.22 -1.76
N PHE A 81 -9.79 -4.99 -1.26
CA PHE A 81 -10.79 -4.48 -0.32
C PHE A 81 -12.21 -4.63 -0.88
N GLU A 82 -12.44 -4.19 -2.13
CA GLU A 82 -13.73 -4.31 -2.83
C GLU A 82 -14.17 -5.78 -2.92
N ALA A 83 -13.24 -6.70 -3.22
CA ALA A 83 -13.53 -8.12 -3.29
C ALA A 83 -14.00 -8.71 -1.94
N PHE A 84 -13.47 -8.22 -0.80
CA PHE A 84 -13.95 -8.61 0.53
C PHE A 84 -15.32 -7.96 0.83
N VAL A 85 -15.50 -6.68 0.52
CA VAL A 85 -16.73 -5.93 0.80
C VAL A 85 -17.93 -6.53 0.06
N ILE A 86 -17.81 -6.78 -1.25
CA ILE A 86 -18.90 -7.33 -2.06
C ILE A 86 -19.34 -8.74 -1.60
N ARG A 87 -18.51 -9.41 -0.79
CA ARG A 87 -18.78 -10.73 -0.21
C ARG A 87 -19.26 -10.67 1.25
N GLY A 88 -19.47 -9.47 1.80
CA GLY A 88 -19.82 -9.30 3.21
C GLY A 88 -18.68 -9.67 4.18
N MET A 89 -17.44 -9.70 3.70
CA MET A 89 -16.27 -10.17 4.45
C MET A 89 -15.41 -9.01 5.01
N TYR A 90 -16.00 -7.85 5.25
CA TYR A 90 -15.28 -6.66 5.70
C TYR A 90 -14.48 -6.88 7.00
N GLU A 91 -15.05 -7.59 7.97
CA GLU A 91 -14.33 -7.90 9.22
C GLU A 91 -13.15 -8.86 8.99
N ASP A 92 -13.24 -9.77 8.02
CA ASP A 92 -12.12 -10.65 7.67
C ASP A 92 -11.00 -9.89 6.96
N TYR A 93 -11.34 -8.84 6.18
CA TYR A 93 -10.35 -7.91 5.65
C TYR A 93 -9.58 -7.21 6.79
N LYS A 94 -10.26 -6.69 7.82
CA LYS A 94 -9.60 -6.09 8.99
C LYS A 94 -8.72 -7.09 9.74
N LYS A 95 -9.19 -8.33 9.94
CA LYS A 95 -8.37 -9.41 10.53
C LYS A 95 -7.12 -9.69 9.70
N LEU A 96 -7.22 -9.68 8.37
CA LEU A 96 -6.08 -9.87 7.48
C LEU A 96 -5.04 -8.75 7.63
N LEU A 97 -5.48 -7.49 7.64
CA LEU A 97 -4.59 -6.34 7.86
C LEU A 97 -3.83 -6.48 9.18
N ARG A 98 -4.53 -6.84 10.27
CA ARG A 98 -3.91 -7.06 11.59
C ARG A 98 -2.96 -8.26 11.59
N LYS A 99 -3.34 -9.38 10.95
CA LYS A 99 -2.51 -10.58 10.84
C LYS A 99 -1.15 -10.26 10.18
N TRP A 100 -1.15 -9.41 9.16
CA TRP A 100 0.05 -9.01 8.44
C TRP A 100 0.71 -7.74 9.00
N ASN A 101 0.25 -7.26 10.15
CA ASN A 101 0.75 -6.06 10.82
C ASN A 101 0.83 -4.84 9.88
N LEU A 102 -0.18 -4.68 9.02
CA LEU A 102 -0.27 -3.53 8.13
C LEU A 102 -0.86 -2.35 8.89
N ASN A 103 -0.22 -1.19 8.78
CA ASN A 103 -0.68 0.07 9.39
C ASN A 103 -1.38 0.99 8.39
N MET A 104 -1.55 0.54 7.15
CA MET A 104 -2.10 1.30 6.03
C MET A 104 -3.00 0.41 5.16
N CYS A 105 -4.08 0.99 4.62
CA CYS A 105 -5.00 0.32 3.71
C CYS A 105 -5.54 1.27 2.63
N GLU A 106 -5.97 0.70 1.51
CA GLU A 106 -6.67 1.42 0.44
C GLU A 106 -8.16 1.09 0.45
N VAL A 107 -8.99 2.13 0.30
CA VAL A 107 -10.45 2.01 0.12
C VAL A 107 -10.81 2.56 -1.26
N SER A 108 -11.41 1.72 -2.09
CA SER A 108 -11.84 2.07 -3.45
C SER A 108 -13.22 1.47 -3.75
N ASP A 109 -13.77 1.89 -4.88
CA ASP A 109 -15.07 1.52 -5.46
C ASP A 109 -14.98 1.52 -7.00
N GLY A 110 -13.81 1.19 -7.53
CA GLY A 110 -13.55 1.27 -8.99
C GLY A 110 -14.01 0.04 -9.77
N SER A 111 -14.21 -1.10 -9.09
CA SER A 111 -14.64 -2.37 -9.70
C SER A 111 -16.02 -2.84 -9.23
N ILE A 112 -16.57 -2.24 -8.17
CA ILE A 112 -17.93 -2.51 -7.68
C ILE A 112 -18.72 -1.20 -7.55
N GLU A 113 -20.02 -1.27 -7.77
CA GLU A 113 -20.91 -0.15 -7.44
C GLU A 113 -21.07 -0.07 -5.92
N MET A 114 -20.57 1.01 -5.33
CA MET A 114 -20.67 1.30 -3.90
C MET A 114 -21.25 2.70 -3.71
N ASN A 115 -22.17 2.84 -2.77
CA ASN A 115 -22.67 4.18 -2.45
C ASN A 115 -21.54 5.04 -1.85
N HIS A 116 -21.44 6.30 -2.24
CA HIS A 116 -20.40 7.20 -1.73
C HIS A 116 -20.41 7.31 -0.19
N ILE A 117 -21.60 7.38 0.42
CA ILE A 117 -21.74 7.43 1.89
C ILE A 117 -21.23 6.14 2.52
N GLU A 118 -21.50 4.99 1.91
CA GLU A 118 -21.01 3.70 2.36
C GLU A 118 -19.48 3.63 2.31
N LYS A 119 -18.87 4.09 1.21
CA LYS A 119 -17.41 4.23 1.10
C LYS A 119 -16.84 5.12 2.20
N CYS A 120 -17.46 6.28 2.46
CA CYS A 120 -17.06 7.17 3.55
C CYS A 120 -17.19 6.50 4.92
N ASN A 121 -18.19 5.65 5.14
CA ASN A 121 -18.34 4.88 6.38
C ASN A 121 -17.20 3.86 6.56
N TYR A 122 -16.79 3.17 5.50
CA TYR A 122 -15.60 2.29 5.54
C TYR A 122 -14.32 3.06 5.85
N ILE A 123 -14.11 4.21 5.21
CA ILE A 123 -12.95 5.08 5.49
C ILE A 123 -12.96 5.50 6.96
N LYS A 124 -14.12 5.97 7.46
CA LYS A 124 -14.26 6.41 8.85
C LYS A 124 -13.96 5.29 9.84
N ASP A 125 -14.43 4.07 9.59
CA ASP A 125 -14.15 2.95 10.49
C ASP A 125 -12.68 2.52 10.44
N LEU A 126 -12.12 2.33 9.24
CA LEU A 126 -10.72 1.91 9.06
C LEU A 126 -9.74 2.96 9.62
N SER A 127 -10.06 4.25 9.52
CA SER A 127 -9.21 5.34 10.02
C SER A 127 -8.98 5.33 11.53
N LYS A 128 -9.77 4.56 12.30
CA LYS A 128 -9.57 4.37 13.74
C LYS A 128 -8.34 3.52 14.06
N GLU A 129 -7.91 2.67 13.13
CA GLU A 129 -6.81 1.71 13.33
C GLU A 129 -5.69 1.83 12.28
N PHE A 130 -6.01 2.29 11.06
CA PHE A 130 -5.09 2.31 9.91
C PHE A 130 -5.00 3.70 9.28
N ARG A 131 -3.86 3.99 8.64
CA ARG A 131 -3.76 5.09 7.68
C ARG A 131 -4.52 4.71 6.41
N VAL A 132 -5.60 5.42 6.10
CA VAL A 132 -6.43 5.13 4.93
C VAL A 132 -6.02 6.02 3.75
N VAL A 133 -5.84 5.41 2.59
CA VAL A 133 -5.83 6.12 1.30
C VAL A 133 -7.10 5.75 0.55
N SER A 134 -7.80 6.74 0.01
CA SER A 134 -8.94 6.48 -0.88
C SER A 134 -8.56 6.75 -2.32
N GLU A 135 -9.01 5.90 -3.23
CA GLU A 135 -8.95 6.16 -4.67
C GLU A 135 -10.28 6.77 -5.14
N VAL A 136 -10.25 7.79 -6.00
CA VAL A 136 -11.46 8.36 -6.61
C VAL A 136 -11.33 8.24 -8.12
N GLY A 137 -12.21 7.47 -8.74
CA GLY A 137 -12.20 7.17 -10.17
C GLY A 137 -12.79 5.77 -10.43
N SER A 138 -13.29 5.57 -11.65
CA SER A 138 -13.86 4.31 -12.14
C SER A 138 -13.47 4.10 -13.60
#